data_AF-A0A821K150-F1
#
_entry.id   AF-A0A821K150-F1
#
_cell.length_a   1.000
_cell.length_b   1.000
_cell.length_c   1.000
_cell.angle_alpha   90.00
_cell.angle_beta   90.00
_cell.angle_gamma   90.00
#
_symmetry.space_group_name_H-M   'P 1'
#
loop_
_entity.id
_entity.type
_entity.pdbx_description
1 polymer ?
#
loop_
_entity_poly.entity_id
_entity_poly.type
_entity_poly.pdbx_seq_one_letter_code
_entity_poly.pdbx_strand_id
1 'polypeptide(L)'
;QWPEIMEFLFQSANSSHSALKESALIIFEAFPGIFGNQAEQLTQIIHQIFLNCLNDQDSKVRYTAAQAFAAYLKHNCEKTQLLNIHRDCLPYLIS
;
A
#
# COMPACT_ATOMS: atom_id res chain seq x y z
N GLN A 1 1.34 -9.51 -16.88
CA GLN A 1 0.85 -9.44 -15.49
C GLN A 1 1.45 -10.62 -14.74
N TRP A 2 1.80 -10.47 -13.47
CA TRP A 2 2.34 -11.54 -12.63
C TRP A 2 1.34 -11.85 -11.50
N PRO A 3 0.38 -12.77 -11.70
CA PRO A 3 -0.65 -13.06 -10.70
C PRO A 3 -0.07 -13.49 -9.33
N GLU A 4 1.05 -14.22 -9.35
CA GLU A 4 1.70 -14.78 -8.17
C GLU A 4 2.26 -13.69 -7.25
N ILE A 5 2.75 -12.59 -7.82
CA ILE A 5 3.25 -11.47 -7.01
C ILE A 5 2.12 -10.78 -6.26
N MET A 6 0.91 -10.79 -6.83
CA MET A 6 -0.25 -10.17 -6.22
C MET A 6 -0.72 -10.97 -5.00
N GLU A 7 -0.80 -12.30 -5.14
CA GLU A 7 -1.10 -13.18 -4.01
C GLU A 7 -0.04 -13.05 -2.91
N PHE A 8 1.24 -13.04 -3.29
CA PHE A 8 2.34 -12.82 -2.36
C PHE A 8 2.21 -11.48 -1.60
N LEU A 9 1.92 -10.38 -2.31
CA LEU A 9 1.74 -9.06 -1.70
C LEU A 9 0.60 -9.06 -0.69
N PHE A 10 -0.55 -9.64 -1.06
CA PHE A 10 -1.71 -9.70 -0.17
C PHE A 10 -1.46 -10.55 1.07
N GLN A 11 -0.86 -11.73 0.91
CA GLN A 11 -0.55 -12.60 2.05
C GLN A 11 0.51 -11.97 2.96
N SER A 12 1.55 -11.38 2.38
CA SER A 12 2.66 -10.80 3.13
C SER A 12 2.26 -9.53 3.87
N ALA A 13 1.46 -8.65 3.26
CA ALA A 13 0.96 -7.44 3.91
C ALA A 13 -0.03 -7.71 5.05
N ASN A 14 -0.74 -8.85 5.01
CA ASN A 14 -1.65 -9.30 6.07
C ASN A 14 -1.01 -10.31 7.04
N SER A 15 0.29 -10.60 6.91
CA SER A 15 0.99 -11.54 7.77
C SER A 15 1.05 -11.04 9.22
N SER A 16 1.21 -11.93 10.19
CA SER A 16 1.56 -11.55 11.57
C SER A 16 3.03 -11.14 11.73
N HIS A 17 3.89 -11.40 10.72
CA HIS A 17 5.32 -11.10 10.77
C HIS A 17 5.62 -9.74 10.16
N SER A 18 6.14 -8.80 10.97
CA SER A 18 6.53 -7.45 10.51
C SER A 18 7.43 -7.48 9.27
N ALA A 19 8.41 -8.38 9.23
CA ALA A 19 9.35 -8.49 8.10
C ALA A 19 8.65 -8.84 6.77
N LEU A 20 7.58 -9.64 6.80
CA LEU A 20 6.80 -9.95 5.60
C LEU A 20 5.95 -8.76 5.16
N LYS A 21 5.36 -8.02 6.12
CA LYS A 21 4.67 -6.76 5.80
C LYS A 21 5.62 -5.76 5.15
N GLU A 22 6.79 -5.55 5.74
CA GLU A 22 7.83 -4.69 5.17
C GLU A 22 8.22 -5.11 3.76
N SER A 23 8.46 -6.42 3.55
CA SER A 23 8.84 -6.94 2.23
C SER A 23 7.76 -6.66 1.19
N ALA A 24 6.49 -6.81 1.55
CA ALA A 24 5.38 -6.47 0.67
C ALA A 24 5.35 -4.97 0.33
N LEU A 25 5.51 -4.12 1.33
CA LEU A 25 5.50 -2.66 1.16
C LEU A 25 6.68 -2.16 0.32
N ILE A 26 7.87 -2.73 0.49
CA ILE A 26 9.05 -2.41 -0.32
C ILE A 26 8.82 -2.74 -1.81
N ILE A 27 8.25 -3.92 -2.09
CA ILE A 27 7.93 -4.30 -3.48
C ILE A 27 6.87 -3.37 -4.06
N PHE A 28 5.86 -3.00 -3.26
CA PHE A 28 4.83 -2.05 -3.65
C PHE A 28 5.43 -0.67 -3.97
N GLU A 29 6.32 -0.16 -3.11
CA GLU A 29 7.01 1.11 -3.29
C GLU A 29 7.83 1.13 -4.59
N ALA A 30 8.56 0.05 -4.88
CA ALA A 30 9.36 -0.08 -6.10
C ALA A 30 8.49 -0.14 -7.36
N PHE A 31 7.27 -0.69 -7.27
CA PHE A 31 6.37 -0.89 -8.39
C PHE A 31 4.92 -0.49 -8.04
N PRO A 32 4.61 0.81 -7.89
CA PRO A 32 3.27 1.26 -7.46
C PRO A 32 2.16 0.94 -8.48
N GLY A 33 2.54 0.66 -9.73
CA GLY A 33 1.64 0.21 -10.79
C GLY A 33 1.50 -1.31 -10.92
N ILE A 34 1.97 -2.11 -9.95
CA ILE A 34 2.02 -3.59 -10.05
C ILE A 34 0.64 -4.23 -10.26
N PHE A 35 -0.44 -3.56 -9.85
CA PHE A 35 -1.83 -4.00 -10.03
C PHE A 35 -2.40 -3.71 -11.43
N GLY A 36 -1.73 -2.88 -12.23
CA GLY A 36 -2.14 -2.49 -13.58
C GLY A 36 -3.64 -2.14 -13.67
N ASN A 37 -4.33 -2.75 -14.64
CA ASN A 37 -5.75 -2.48 -14.91
C ASN A 37 -6.71 -2.98 -13.82
N GLN A 38 -6.25 -3.84 -12.89
CA GLN A 38 -7.08 -4.31 -11.78
C GLN A 38 -7.03 -3.35 -10.58
N ALA A 39 -6.16 -2.34 -10.61
CA ALA A 39 -5.98 -1.40 -9.51
C ALA A 39 -7.31 -0.77 -9.06
N GLU A 40 -8.18 -0.40 -10.00
CA GLU A 40 -9.48 0.21 -9.67
C GLU A 40 -10.38 -0.72 -8.86
N GLN A 41 -10.47 -2.00 -9.26
CA GLN A 41 -11.26 -3.01 -8.55
C GLN A 41 -10.65 -3.35 -7.18
N LEU A 42 -9.33 -3.30 -7.07
CA LEU A 42 -8.59 -3.60 -5.84
C LEU A 42 -8.42 -2.39 -4.92
N THR A 43 -8.83 -1.18 -5.34
CA THR A 43 -8.60 0.07 -4.61
C THR A 43 -9.00 -0.02 -3.14
N GLN A 44 -10.16 -0.62 -2.85
CA GLN A 44 -10.65 -0.79 -1.48
C GLN A 44 -9.77 -1.73 -0.65
N ILE A 45 -9.26 -2.80 -1.25
CA ILE A 45 -8.37 -3.76 -0.58
C ILE A 45 -7.00 -3.11 -0.34
N ILE A 46 -6.46 -2.42 -1.34
CA ILE A 46 -5.20 -1.67 -1.24
C ILE A 46 -5.31 -0.61 -0.14
N HIS A 47 -6.44 0.10 -0.09
CA HIS A 47 -6.73 1.07 0.96
C HIS A 47 -6.67 0.43 2.36
N GLN A 48 -7.35 -0.69 2.58
CA GLN A 48 -7.34 -1.40 3.87
C GLN A 48 -5.94 -1.88 4.27
N ILE A 49 -5.14 -2.34 3.30
CA ILE A 49 -3.74 -2.74 3.57
C ILE A 49 -2.92 -1.56 4.05
N PHE A 50 -2.99 -0.42 3.36
CA PHE A 50 -2.27 0.78 3.79
C PHE A 50 -2.75 1.25 5.15
N LEU A 51 -4.06 1.30 5.40
CA LEU A 51 -4.60 1.71 6.69
C LEU A 51 -4.10 0.82 7.83
N ASN A 52 -4.08 -0.49 7.63
CA ASN A 52 -3.56 -1.45 8.60
C ASN A 52 -2.06 -1.29 8.84
N CYS A 53 -1.27 -1.14 7.79
CA CYS A 53 0.19 -1.01 7.91
C CYS A 53 0.62 0.35 8.48
N LEU A 54 -0.11 1.43 8.18
CA LEU A 54 0.11 2.76 8.77
C LEU A 54 -0.24 2.80 10.27
N ASN A 55 -1.12 1.91 10.72
CA ASN A 55 -1.48 1.72 12.13
C ASN A 55 -0.76 0.54 12.80
N ASP A 56 0.24 -0.05 12.15
CA ASP A 56 0.94 -1.20 12.71
C ASP A 56 1.63 -0.87 14.03
N GLN A 57 1.80 -1.84 14.92
CA GLN A 57 2.53 -1.65 16.18
C GLN A 57 4.03 -1.43 15.93
N ASP A 58 4.56 -2.03 14.87
CA ASP A 58 5.95 -1.89 14.46
C ASP A 58 6.19 -0.56 13.73
N SER A 59 7.06 0.29 14.29
CA SER A 59 7.39 1.59 13.72
C SER A 59 8.03 1.50 12.34
N LYS A 60 8.77 0.41 12.06
CA LYS A 60 9.43 0.20 10.77
C LYS A 60 8.42 -0.14 9.69
N VAL A 61 7.40 -0.94 10.03
CA VAL A 61 6.26 -1.21 9.14
C VAL A 61 5.52 0.09 8.83
N ARG A 62 5.21 0.91 9.85
CA ARG A 62 4.55 2.21 9.64
C ARG A 62 5.35 3.13 8.71
N TYR A 63 6.66 3.25 8.94
CA TYR A 63 7.53 4.10 8.11
C TYR A 63 7.60 3.61 6.66
N THR A 64 7.73 2.30 6.45
CA THR A 64 7.76 1.69 5.11
C THR A 64 6.41 1.85 4.42
N ALA A 65 5.30 1.74 5.17
CA ALA A 65 3.96 1.95 4.65
C ALA A 65 3.75 3.39 4.19
N ALA A 66 4.26 4.38 4.94
CA ALA A 66 4.19 5.78 4.56
C ALA A 66 4.95 6.05 3.24
N GLN A 67 6.14 5.49 3.07
CA GLN A 67 6.92 5.62 1.83
C GLN A 67 6.19 4.98 0.63
N ALA A 68 5.74 3.72 0.79
CA ALA A 68 5.00 3.00 -0.25
C ALA A 68 3.69 3.72 -0.61
N PHE A 69 2.98 4.27 0.37
CA PHE A 69 1.75 5.01 0.16
C PHE A 69 2.00 6.35 -0.56
N ALA A 70 3.07 7.06 -0.23
CA ALA A 70 3.47 8.27 -0.96
C ALA A 70 3.82 7.96 -2.42
N ALA A 71 4.55 6.87 -2.68
CA ALA A 71 4.85 6.40 -4.04
C ALA A 71 3.57 6.05 -4.82
N TYR A 72 2.62 5.39 -4.17
CA TYR A 72 1.30 5.07 -4.74
C TYR A 72 0.49 6.31 -5.12
N LEU A 73 0.39 7.30 -4.22
CA LEU A 73 -0.32 8.55 -4.48
C LEU A 73 0.33 9.32 -5.63
N LYS A 74 1.67 9.38 -5.65
CA LYS A 74 2.42 10.01 -6.74
C LYS A 74 2.15 9.33 -8.08
N HIS A 75 2.09 8.00 -8.11
CA HIS A 75 1.77 7.25 -9.32
C HIS A 75 0.35 7.51 -9.84
N ASN A 76 -0.60 7.81 -8.95
CA ASN A 76 -2.00 8.03 -9.27
C ASN A 76 -2.43 9.49 -9.15
N CYS A 77 -1.50 10.45 -9.23
CA CYS A 77 -1.77 11.86 -8.92
C CYS A 77 -2.82 12.52 -9.82
N GLU A 78 -3.02 12.01 -11.04
CA GLU A 78 -4.04 12.50 -11.98
C GLU A 78 -5.44 11.92 -11.71
N LYS A 79 -5.56 10.91 -10.84
CA LYS A 79 -6.82 10.19 -10.56
C LYS A 79 -7.50 10.73 -9.31
N THR A 80 -8.12 11.90 -9.41
CA THR A 80 -8.75 12.62 -8.27
C THR A 80 -9.73 11.77 -7.45
N GLN A 81 -10.51 10.89 -8.09
CA GLN A 81 -11.46 10.01 -7.40
C GLN A 81 -10.74 8.99 -6.49
N LEU A 82 -9.63 8.43 -6.97
CA LEU A 82 -8.80 7.50 -6.19
C LEU A 82 -8.15 8.23 -5.01
N LEU A 83 -7.60 9.43 -5.24
CA LEU A 83 -7.01 10.24 -4.18
C LEU A 83 -8.00 10.55 -3.05
N ASN A 84 -9.26 10.81 -3.38
CA ASN A 84 -10.31 11.07 -2.39
C ASN A 84 -10.59 9.87 -1.49
N ILE A 85 -10.45 8.63 -2.00
CA ILE A 85 -10.66 7.40 -1.22
C ILE A 85 -9.63 7.27 -0.10
N HIS A 86 -8.40 7.74 -0.30
CA HIS A 86 -7.31 7.58 0.67
C HIS A 86 -7.03 8.84 1.50
N ARG A 87 -7.97 9.78 1.57
CA ARG A 87 -7.79 11.07 2.25
C ARG A 87 -7.57 10.92 3.76
N ASP A 88 -8.20 9.93 4.36
CA ASP A 88 -8.09 9.51 5.75
C ASP A 88 -6.72 8.91 6.10
N CYS A 89 -5.95 8.44 5.11
CA CYS A 89 -4.57 7.99 5.32
C CYS A 89 -3.55 9.15 5.35
N LEU A 90 -3.93 10.38 4.94
CA LEU A 90 -3.02 11.52 4.87
C LEU A 90 -2.41 11.95 6.23
N PRO A 91 -3.15 11.95 7.36
CA PRO A 91 -2.58 12.32 8.66
C PRO A 91 -1.35 11.48 9.04
N TYR A 92 -1.31 10.20 8.65
CA TYR A 92 -0.19 9.30 8.93
C TYR A 92 1.09 9.60 8.14
N LEU A 93 1.01 10.44 7.10
CA LEU A 93 2.18 10.88 6.33
C LEU A 93 2.86 12.12 6.90
N ILE A 94 2.16 12.88 7.76
CA ILE A 94 2.56 14.22 8.22
C ILE A 94 2.97 14.21 9.71
N SER A 95 2.65 13.13 10.42
CA SER A 95 2.95 12.90 11.85
C SER A 95 4.33 12.29 12.06
#